data_AF-A0A932RDI7-F1
#
_entry.id   AF-A0A932RDI7-F1
#
_cell.length_a   1.000
_cell.length_b   1.000
_cell.length_c   1.000
_cell.angle_alpha   90.00
_cell.angle_beta   90.00
_cell.angle_gamma   90.00
#
_symmetry.space_group_name_H-M   'P 1'
#
loop_
_entity.id
_entity.type
_entity.pdbx_description
1 polymer ?
#
loop_
_entity_poly.entity_id
_entity_poly.type
_entity_poly.pdbx_seq_one_letter_code
_entity_poly.pdbx_strand_id
1 'polypeptide(L)'
;MRTWKSKAVLLSILFLALVLVSGSRVAWALAGTTEGRAADGEVPDPGTAGPLTVTRTEYRLDNDDYQLTCRDRVTGNPRTFPVEVVGSVHAPEDLSGGPFPVVLFLHGRHATCQMGVAEYYQWPCPDGRTPIWSYQGYDYISDVLASWGYIVLSISANGINAIDNNCTDYGLDRRGELIHYHLDRWREFNTVGGDPFGTRFVGKLDFNRVGLMGHSRGGGGIASAYKQNLEREDPYGIKAMLPLAAVNFQRPRITNSTLLVILPYCDGDVSDLQAAWYYDDARYEVAGDLASKHYLLEMGGNHNYYNTIWTVARVADDWRYDTRRLVDPYCSNLRRDDGGRYTPEEVRRIGLAYIGGFFRAYVGDEGALSPIFTGQAPQPPSVGDVDIHMTYHAPDAATTRRDVDRVVSDASLTTNTLGGAVTQSGLDPFNTCIPQRVVRPHTNCGPFEANIYARQLRFAWSDATARYRSEIPDGARDLSAFAGISFRAGVNYCETRDGGNCDSRNPVGEPQDFSVILSDGRGASASARVSDYSTALYYPPSQEFYFPSPGIEGGQKIILNTVRIPLSAFDGLDLADIRAVEFAFDQRPQGALLLTDLAFFSDGISTVK
;
A
#
# COMPACT_ATOMS: atom_id res chain seq x y z
N MET A 1 45.91 -38.83 57.76
CA MET A 1 45.96 -37.35 57.76
C MET A 1 44.54 -36.86 57.43
N ARG A 2 43.61 -36.85 58.40
CA ARG A 2 43.09 -35.71 59.20
C ARG A 2 42.69 -34.51 58.33
N THR A 3 41.46 -33.96 58.27
CA THR A 3 40.13 -34.10 58.95
C THR A 3 39.12 -33.24 58.13
N TRP A 4 37.97 -33.72 57.63
CA TRP A 4 36.61 -33.76 58.20
C TRP A 4 35.90 -32.43 58.61
N LYS A 5 34.75 -32.17 57.92
CA LYS A 5 33.43 -31.62 58.37
C LYS A 5 32.92 -30.27 57.81
N SER A 6 31.89 -30.39 56.95
CA SER A 6 30.52 -29.81 56.98
C SER A 6 30.22 -28.50 57.74
N LYS A 7 29.53 -27.53 57.09
CA LYS A 7 28.12 -27.09 57.31
C LYS A 7 27.82 -25.72 56.67
N ALA A 8 26.58 -25.57 56.21
CA ALA A 8 25.96 -24.34 55.71
C ALA A 8 25.59 -23.35 56.84
N VAL A 9 25.62 -22.04 56.54
CA VAL A 9 24.88 -20.96 57.25
C VAL A 9 24.60 -19.79 56.28
N LEU A 10 23.35 -19.33 56.22
CA LEU A 10 22.90 -18.05 55.65
C LEU A 10 23.37 -16.87 56.53
N LEU A 11 23.82 -15.75 55.95
CA LEU A 11 23.32 -14.41 56.33
C LEU A 11 23.82 -13.30 55.38
N SER A 12 22.91 -12.40 55.05
CA SER A 12 23.06 -11.11 54.38
C SER A 12 24.00 -10.14 55.12
N ILE A 13 24.64 -9.20 54.41
CA ILE A 13 24.73 -7.75 54.74
C ILE A 13 25.50 -6.99 53.64
N LEU A 14 24.95 -5.81 53.33
CA LEU A 14 25.43 -4.71 52.50
C LEU A 14 26.94 -4.43 52.55
N PHE A 15 27.52 -4.06 51.40
CA PHE A 15 28.50 -2.97 51.36
C PHE A 15 28.23 -2.01 50.20
N LEU A 16 28.03 -0.76 50.60
CA LEU A 16 27.88 0.43 49.78
C LEU A 16 29.27 0.83 49.25
N ALA A 17 29.41 1.04 47.95
CA ALA A 17 30.55 1.77 47.39
C ALA A 17 30.01 2.80 46.39
N LEU A 18 30.10 4.05 46.82
CA LEU A 18 29.73 5.27 46.12
C LEU A 18 30.79 5.55 45.05
N VAL A 19 30.40 5.58 43.77
CA VAL A 19 31.16 6.29 42.74
C VAL A 19 30.21 7.30 42.09
N LEU A 20 30.46 8.57 42.41
CA LEU A 20 29.91 9.73 41.74
C LEU A 20 30.38 9.72 40.28
N VAL A 21 29.44 9.52 39.35
CA VAL A 21 29.59 10.00 37.97
C VAL A 21 28.51 11.03 37.74
N SER A 22 29.01 12.22 37.41
CA SER A 22 28.29 13.44 37.04
C SER A 22 27.06 13.18 36.18
N GLY A 23 25.93 13.73 36.65
CA GLY A 23 24.68 13.72 35.91
C GLY A 23 24.76 14.53 34.62
N SER A 24 24.63 13.83 33.51
CA SER A 24 24.01 14.34 32.30
C SER A 24 22.80 13.45 32.04
N ARG A 25 21.67 13.76 32.68
CA ARG A 25 20.38 13.21 32.30
C ARG A 25 20.03 13.82 30.94
N VAL A 26 20.44 13.15 29.86
CA VAL A 26 19.80 13.38 28.57
C VAL A 26 18.41 12.80 28.70
N ALA A 27 17.45 13.68 28.96
CA ALA A 27 16.04 13.37 28.81
C ALA A 27 15.84 13.02 27.33
N TRP A 28 15.52 11.77 27.06
CA TRP A 28 14.89 11.40 25.79
C TRP A 28 13.53 12.10 25.78
N ALA A 29 13.48 13.27 25.16
CA ALA A 29 12.22 13.83 24.72
C ALA A 29 11.69 12.87 23.65
N LEU A 30 10.66 12.11 24.03
CA LEU A 30 9.73 11.51 23.07
C LEU A 30 9.12 12.69 22.30
N ALA A 31 9.74 13.05 21.19
CA ALA A 31 9.11 13.89 20.19
C ALA A 31 8.00 13.04 19.57
N GLY A 32 6.80 13.12 20.16
CA GLY A 32 5.59 12.74 19.44
C GLY A 32 5.55 13.56 18.16
N THR A 33 5.61 12.89 17.03
CA THR A 33 5.29 13.47 15.73
C THR A 33 3.81 13.81 15.74
N THR A 34 3.46 14.99 16.25
CA THR A 34 2.21 15.63 15.88
C THR A 34 2.35 15.94 14.40
N GLU A 35 1.72 15.13 13.54
CA GLU A 35 1.40 15.57 12.18
C GLU A 35 0.65 16.89 12.33
N GLY A 36 1.34 17.97 11.98
CA GLY A 36 0.87 19.32 12.24
C GLY A 36 -0.42 19.55 11.47
N ARG A 37 -1.45 20.02 12.17
CA ARG A 37 -2.60 20.67 11.57
C ARG A 37 -2.09 21.69 10.56
N ALA A 38 -2.30 21.45 9.27
CA ALA A 38 -1.88 22.36 8.22
C ALA A 38 -2.49 23.73 8.49
N ALA A 39 -1.63 24.76 8.58
CA ALA A 39 -2.05 26.14 8.42
C ALA A 39 -2.63 26.32 7.00
N ASP A 40 -3.45 27.35 6.79
CA ASP A 40 -4.17 27.73 5.56
C ASP A 40 -3.29 27.99 4.30
N GLY A 41 -2.26 27.17 4.04
CA GLY A 41 -1.42 27.19 2.85
C GLY A 41 -1.88 26.17 1.81
N GLU A 42 -1.69 26.51 0.54
CA GLU A 42 -1.91 25.61 -0.58
C GLU A 42 -0.98 24.38 -0.46
N VAL A 43 -1.56 23.18 -0.59
CA VAL A 43 -0.80 21.92 -0.54
C VAL A 43 0.12 21.86 -1.76
N PRO A 44 1.45 21.70 -1.58
CA PRO A 44 2.37 21.68 -2.71
C PRO A 44 2.05 20.57 -3.70
N ASP A 45 2.26 20.82 -4.99
CA ASP A 45 2.09 19.81 -6.04
C ASP A 45 3.34 18.91 -6.12
N PRO A 46 3.26 17.62 -5.72
CA PRO A 46 4.41 16.72 -5.74
C PRO A 46 4.86 16.30 -7.15
N GLY A 47 4.05 16.53 -8.19
CA GLY A 47 4.42 16.21 -9.58
C GLY A 47 5.37 17.23 -10.20
N THR A 48 5.70 18.32 -9.49
CA THR A 48 6.60 19.37 -9.96
C THR A 48 8.06 19.08 -9.61
N ALA A 49 8.98 19.48 -10.49
CA ALA A 49 10.42 19.40 -10.21
C ALA A 49 10.82 20.38 -9.10
N GLY A 50 11.78 19.96 -8.28
CA GLY A 50 12.38 20.74 -7.22
C GLY A 50 13.46 21.71 -7.71
N PRO A 51 14.04 22.48 -6.79
CA PRO A 51 14.96 23.57 -7.14
C PRO A 51 16.37 23.14 -7.53
N LEU A 52 16.75 21.88 -7.28
CA LEU A 52 18.12 21.40 -7.50
C LEU A 52 18.30 20.87 -8.93
N THR A 53 19.43 21.22 -9.56
CA THR A 53 19.87 20.58 -10.79
C THR A 53 20.25 19.13 -10.51
N VAL A 54 19.89 18.22 -11.42
CA VAL A 54 20.06 16.78 -11.24
C VAL A 54 21.14 16.24 -12.17
N THR A 55 21.91 15.30 -11.66
CA THR A 55 22.80 14.43 -12.42
C THR A 55 22.27 13.01 -12.42
N ARG A 56 22.33 12.37 -13.59
CA ARG A 56 22.05 10.94 -13.79
C ARG A 56 23.34 10.25 -14.20
N THR A 57 23.68 9.14 -13.56
CA THR A 57 24.85 8.33 -13.94
C THR A 57 24.49 6.86 -13.97
N GLU A 58 24.83 6.19 -15.07
CA GLU A 58 24.70 4.74 -15.17
C GLU A 58 25.90 4.07 -14.49
N TYR A 59 25.66 2.94 -13.83
CA TYR A 59 26.72 2.14 -13.27
C TYR A 59 26.53 0.66 -13.59
N ARG A 60 27.67 -0.04 -13.66
CA ARG A 60 27.78 -1.49 -13.64
C ARG A 60 28.82 -1.83 -12.59
N LEU A 61 28.42 -2.59 -11.58
CA LEU A 61 29.30 -3.09 -10.54
C LEU A 61 29.65 -4.55 -10.82
N ASP A 62 30.73 -5.01 -10.20
CA ASP A 62 31.10 -6.42 -10.07
C ASP A 62 31.29 -7.21 -11.38
N ASN A 63 31.56 -6.51 -12.50
CA ASN A 63 31.97 -7.07 -13.79
C ASN A 63 31.22 -8.35 -14.24
N ASP A 64 29.92 -8.45 -13.94
CA ASP A 64 29.04 -9.57 -14.29
C ASP A 64 29.30 -10.90 -13.51
N ASP A 65 30.06 -10.87 -12.41
CA ASP A 65 30.38 -12.06 -11.58
C ASP A 65 29.39 -12.33 -10.43
N TYR A 66 28.44 -11.42 -10.18
CA TYR A 66 27.45 -11.61 -9.11
C TYR A 66 26.47 -12.74 -9.46
N GLN A 67 26.30 -13.67 -8.52
CA GLN A 67 25.44 -14.83 -8.69
C GLN A 67 24.47 -14.97 -7.53
N LEU A 68 23.25 -15.38 -7.86
CA LEU A 68 22.23 -15.71 -6.89
C LEU A 68 21.86 -17.18 -7.01
N THR A 69 21.36 -17.75 -5.92
CA THR A 69 20.91 -19.14 -5.88
C THR A 69 19.47 -19.21 -5.39
N CYS A 70 18.59 -19.83 -6.18
CA CYS A 70 17.23 -20.12 -5.75
C CYS A 70 16.98 -21.63 -5.70
N ARG A 71 15.88 -22.04 -5.05
CA ARG A 71 15.41 -23.42 -5.12
C ARG A 71 14.58 -23.60 -6.38
N ASP A 72 14.96 -24.54 -7.24
CA ASP A 72 14.21 -24.85 -8.45
C ASP A 72 12.85 -25.49 -8.09
N ARG A 73 11.79 -24.99 -8.71
CA ARG A 73 10.39 -25.34 -8.41
C ARG A 73 10.03 -26.76 -8.84
N VAL A 74 10.70 -27.28 -9.88
CA VAL A 74 10.40 -28.61 -10.43
C VAL A 74 11.24 -29.67 -9.73
N THR A 75 12.53 -29.43 -9.61
CA THR A 75 13.49 -30.42 -9.10
C THR A 75 13.72 -30.31 -7.59
N GLY A 76 13.43 -29.15 -7.00
CA GLY A 76 13.74 -28.86 -5.59
C GLY A 76 15.23 -28.60 -5.33
N ASN A 77 16.10 -28.72 -6.33
CA ASN A 77 17.54 -28.55 -6.18
C ASN A 77 17.94 -27.06 -6.17
N PRO A 78 19.08 -26.69 -5.56
CA PRO A 78 19.64 -25.36 -5.71
C PRO A 78 20.01 -25.08 -7.17
N ARG A 79 19.68 -23.88 -7.66
CA ARG A 79 20.01 -23.39 -8.99
C ARG A 79 20.67 -22.04 -8.88
N THR A 80 21.94 -21.97 -9.28
CA THR A 80 22.74 -20.75 -9.31
C THR A 80 22.70 -20.13 -10.71
N PHE A 81 22.60 -18.81 -10.78
CA PHE A 81 22.50 -18.07 -12.04
C PHE A 81 23.13 -16.67 -11.89
N PRO A 82 23.66 -16.11 -13.00
CA PRO A 82 24.24 -14.78 -12.99
C PRO A 82 23.16 -13.70 -12.90
N VAL A 83 23.48 -12.62 -12.18
CA VAL A 83 22.64 -11.43 -12.07
C VAL A 83 23.52 -10.20 -12.23
N GLU A 84 23.06 -9.26 -13.05
CA GLU A 84 23.78 -8.02 -13.25
C GLU A 84 23.61 -7.07 -12.07
N VAL A 85 24.69 -6.40 -11.68
CA VAL A 85 24.66 -5.34 -10.67
C VAL A 85 24.70 -4.00 -11.40
N VAL A 86 23.62 -3.71 -12.11
CA VAL A 86 23.49 -2.55 -13.01
C VAL A 86 22.33 -1.67 -12.55
N GLY A 87 22.49 -0.35 -12.70
CA GLY A 87 21.42 0.60 -12.44
C GLY A 87 21.83 2.03 -12.76
N SER A 88 20.92 2.96 -12.52
CA SER A 88 21.17 4.39 -12.55
C SER A 88 21.15 4.98 -11.13
N VAL A 89 21.95 6.01 -10.92
CA VAL A 89 21.84 6.93 -9.78
C VAL A 89 21.43 8.30 -10.27
N HIS A 90 20.37 8.84 -9.67
CA HIS A 90 19.91 10.22 -9.84
C HIS A 90 20.15 10.96 -8.53
N ALA A 91 20.85 12.09 -8.60
CA ALA A 91 21.22 12.86 -7.42
C ALA A 91 21.36 14.35 -7.75
N PRO A 92 21.20 15.26 -6.76
CA PRO A 92 21.60 16.65 -6.92
C PRO A 92 23.02 16.76 -7.49
N GLU A 93 23.22 17.69 -8.42
CA GLU A 93 24.54 17.98 -8.97
C GLU A 93 25.49 18.45 -7.87
N ASP A 94 25.00 19.34 -7.00
CA ASP A 94 25.68 19.75 -5.77
C ASP A 94 25.24 18.89 -4.58
N LEU A 95 26.16 18.08 -4.07
CA LEU A 95 25.95 17.21 -2.92
C LEU A 95 26.37 17.85 -1.58
N SER A 96 26.63 19.16 -1.55
CA SER A 96 27.05 19.87 -0.34
C SER A 96 25.98 19.86 0.77
N GLY A 97 24.70 19.83 0.39
CA GLY A 97 23.55 19.83 1.32
C GLY A 97 23.19 18.48 1.94
N GLY A 98 23.95 17.41 1.65
CA GLY A 98 23.71 16.08 2.20
C GLY A 98 24.06 15.92 3.69
N PRO A 99 23.83 14.73 4.29
CA PRO A 99 23.44 13.50 3.62
C PRO A 99 21.95 13.50 3.20
N PHE A 100 21.68 12.96 2.02
CA PHE A 100 20.36 12.92 1.41
C PHE A 100 19.67 11.58 1.72
N PRO A 101 18.33 11.57 1.88
CA PRO A 101 17.58 10.33 1.93
C PRO A 101 17.79 9.48 0.67
N VAL A 102 17.74 8.16 0.85
CA VAL A 102 17.95 7.19 -0.24
C VAL A 102 16.62 6.59 -0.64
N VAL A 103 16.33 6.57 -1.93
CA VAL A 103 15.16 5.87 -2.48
C VAL A 103 15.65 4.84 -3.50
N LEU A 104 15.20 3.60 -3.39
CA LEU A 104 15.56 2.54 -4.34
C LEU A 104 14.33 2.03 -5.09
N PHE A 105 14.42 2.01 -6.41
CA PHE A 105 13.40 1.51 -7.33
C PHE A 105 13.84 0.16 -7.91
N LEU A 106 12.92 -0.81 -7.86
CA LEU A 106 13.10 -2.13 -8.45
C LEU A 106 12.00 -2.40 -9.48
N HIS A 107 12.39 -2.60 -10.74
CA HIS A 107 11.44 -2.92 -11.79
C HIS A 107 10.84 -4.33 -11.65
N GLY A 108 9.70 -4.53 -12.31
CA GLY A 108 8.97 -5.78 -12.32
C GLY A 108 9.50 -6.85 -13.27
N ARG A 109 8.74 -7.94 -13.36
CA ARG A 109 9.03 -8.98 -14.34
C ARG A 109 8.63 -8.48 -15.72
N HIS A 110 9.60 -8.43 -16.60
CA HIS A 110 9.41 -8.13 -18.01
C HIS A 110 10.45 -8.89 -18.82
N ALA A 111 10.29 -8.95 -20.14
CA ALA A 111 11.29 -9.54 -21.01
C ALA A 111 12.66 -8.89 -20.78
N THR A 112 13.73 -9.68 -20.88
CA THR A 112 15.08 -9.28 -20.49
C THR A 112 15.94 -8.93 -21.69
N CYS A 113 15.67 -9.55 -22.84
CA CYS A 113 16.39 -9.34 -24.09
C CYS A 113 15.44 -9.17 -25.26
N GLN A 114 15.86 -8.42 -26.27
CA GLN A 114 15.11 -8.21 -27.50
C GLN A 114 15.94 -8.43 -28.77
N MET A 115 15.25 -8.75 -29.87
CA MET A 115 15.78 -8.78 -31.23
C MET A 115 14.72 -8.26 -32.19
N GLY A 116 14.85 -7.00 -32.63
CA GLY A 116 13.75 -6.31 -33.31
C GLY A 116 12.53 -6.20 -32.38
N VAL A 117 11.38 -6.69 -32.82
CA VAL A 117 10.12 -6.70 -32.02
C VAL A 117 9.93 -7.99 -31.20
N ALA A 118 10.90 -8.91 -31.25
CA ALA A 118 10.83 -10.17 -30.51
C ALA A 118 11.50 -10.02 -29.14
N GLU A 119 10.83 -10.51 -28.11
CA GLU A 119 11.21 -10.40 -26.70
C GLU A 119 11.47 -11.78 -26.09
N TYR A 120 12.44 -11.86 -25.17
CA TYR A 120 12.91 -13.11 -24.59
C TYR A 120 13.21 -12.97 -23.09
N TYR A 121 12.93 -14.03 -22.34
CA TYR A 121 13.32 -14.20 -20.93
C TYR A 121 14.61 -15.03 -20.86
N GLN A 122 15.75 -14.38 -21.10
CA GLN A 122 17.07 -14.99 -21.06
C GLN A 122 18.10 -14.04 -20.47
N TRP A 123 19.07 -14.56 -19.73
CA TRP A 123 20.17 -13.76 -19.22
C TRP A 123 21.43 -14.62 -19.03
N PRO A 124 22.63 -14.10 -19.36
CA PRO A 124 22.90 -12.88 -20.14
C PRO A 124 22.27 -12.94 -21.54
N CYS A 125 22.11 -11.80 -22.21
CA CYS A 125 21.59 -11.79 -23.57
C CYS A 125 22.55 -12.48 -24.54
N PRO A 126 22.11 -13.53 -25.28
CA PRO A 126 22.93 -14.15 -26.31
C PRO A 126 23.25 -13.19 -27.47
N ASP A 127 24.26 -13.54 -28.26
CA ASP A 127 24.65 -12.79 -29.45
C ASP A 127 23.46 -12.49 -30.38
N GLY A 128 23.41 -11.27 -30.90
CA GLY A 128 22.31 -10.77 -31.74
C GLY A 128 21.09 -10.28 -30.96
N ARG A 129 21.11 -10.33 -29.62
CA ARG A 129 20.06 -9.76 -28.76
C ARG A 129 20.62 -8.65 -27.88
N THR A 130 19.81 -7.62 -27.64
CA THR A 130 20.18 -6.51 -26.75
C THR A 130 19.36 -6.58 -25.45
N PRO A 131 19.93 -6.16 -24.31
CA PRO A 131 19.18 -6.05 -23.07
C PRO A 131 18.01 -5.06 -23.17
N ILE A 132 16.92 -5.37 -22.47
CA ILE A 132 15.84 -4.43 -22.17
C ILE A 132 16.13 -3.85 -20.78
N TRP A 133 16.54 -2.58 -20.72
CA TRP A 133 16.92 -1.92 -19.48
C TRP A 133 15.71 -1.33 -18.75
N SER A 134 14.87 -2.20 -18.20
CA SER A 134 13.61 -1.84 -17.56
C SER A 134 13.74 -0.82 -16.42
N TYR A 135 14.89 -0.75 -15.73
CA TYR A 135 15.13 0.20 -14.64
C TYR A 135 15.13 1.67 -15.12
N GLN A 136 15.53 1.93 -16.37
CA GLN A 136 15.53 3.28 -16.96
C GLN A 136 14.11 3.84 -17.14
N GLY A 137 13.11 2.95 -17.09
CA GLY A 137 11.71 3.30 -17.22
C GLY A 137 11.15 4.26 -16.17
N TYR A 138 11.88 4.45 -15.07
CA TYR A 138 11.49 5.30 -13.93
C TYR A 138 12.39 6.54 -13.78
N ASP A 139 13.23 6.84 -14.77
CA ASP A 139 14.15 7.98 -14.73
C ASP A 139 13.40 9.30 -14.49
N TYR A 140 12.22 9.46 -15.09
CA TYR A 140 11.39 10.66 -14.95
C TYR A 140 10.94 10.93 -13.50
N ILE A 141 10.64 9.88 -12.72
CA ILE A 141 10.31 10.01 -11.29
C ILE A 141 11.59 10.23 -10.47
N SER A 142 12.65 9.52 -10.83
CA SER A 142 13.95 9.59 -10.16
C SER A 142 14.56 11.00 -10.26
N ASP A 143 14.43 11.65 -11.42
CA ASP A 143 14.85 13.03 -11.64
C ASP A 143 14.06 14.01 -10.77
N VAL A 144 12.73 13.87 -10.70
CA VAL A 144 11.91 14.75 -9.85
C VAL A 144 12.29 14.58 -8.38
N LEU A 145 12.40 13.36 -7.88
CA LEU A 145 12.86 13.13 -6.50
C LEU A 145 14.26 13.70 -6.27
N ALA A 146 15.22 13.45 -7.17
CA ALA A 146 16.57 13.98 -7.03
C ALA A 146 16.61 15.52 -7.00
N SER A 147 15.75 16.18 -7.78
CA SER A 147 15.63 17.65 -7.78
C SER A 147 15.08 18.23 -6.46
N TRP A 148 14.45 17.39 -5.63
CA TRP A 148 14.00 17.70 -4.26
C TRP A 148 15.00 17.26 -3.18
N GLY A 149 16.21 16.82 -3.54
CA GLY A 149 17.25 16.47 -2.57
C GLY A 149 17.21 15.01 -2.12
N TYR A 150 17.08 14.09 -3.08
CA TYR A 150 17.16 12.65 -2.84
C TYR A 150 18.29 12.03 -3.65
N ILE A 151 18.86 10.93 -3.15
CA ILE A 151 19.66 10.04 -3.98
C ILE A 151 18.78 8.85 -4.35
N VAL A 152 18.44 8.74 -5.63
CA VAL A 152 17.54 7.70 -6.14
C VAL A 152 18.35 6.68 -6.92
N LEU A 153 18.18 5.40 -6.56
CA LEU A 153 18.82 4.26 -7.19
C LEU A 153 17.76 3.47 -7.97
N SER A 154 17.86 3.35 -9.29
CA SER A 154 16.97 2.49 -10.08
C SER A 154 17.75 1.30 -10.61
N ILE A 155 17.42 0.09 -10.16
CA ILE A 155 18.27 -1.10 -10.36
C ILE A 155 17.65 -2.12 -11.31
N SER A 156 18.51 -2.80 -12.07
CA SER A 156 18.15 -3.87 -13.00
C SER A 156 18.00 -5.21 -12.28
N ALA A 157 17.09 -6.07 -12.77
CA ALA A 157 16.82 -7.40 -12.25
C ALA A 157 16.56 -8.44 -13.36
N ASN A 158 17.19 -8.26 -14.52
CA ASN A 158 17.03 -9.12 -15.70
C ASN A 158 17.54 -10.55 -15.46
N GLY A 159 18.67 -10.73 -14.77
CA GLY A 159 19.14 -12.05 -14.37
C GLY A 159 18.12 -12.85 -13.57
N ILE A 160 17.38 -12.16 -12.68
CA ILE A 160 16.28 -12.77 -11.92
C ILE A 160 15.08 -13.03 -12.85
N ASN A 161 14.64 -12.04 -13.64
CA ASN A 161 13.51 -12.19 -14.57
C ASN A 161 13.66 -13.40 -15.52
N ALA A 162 14.88 -13.69 -15.97
CA ALA A 162 15.14 -14.80 -16.89
C ALA A 162 14.88 -16.19 -16.28
N ILE A 163 14.87 -16.29 -14.95
CA ILE A 163 14.80 -17.57 -14.25
C ILE A 163 13.67 -17.65 -13.21
N ASP A 164 13.03 -16.54 -12.89
CA ASP A 164 12.15 -16.42 -11.74
C ASP A 164 11.02 -17.46 -11.68
N ASN A 165 10.40 -17.79 -12.82
CA ASN A 165 9.36 -18.82 -12.91
C ASN A 165 9.86 -20.23 -12.57
N ASN A 166 11.17 -20.47 -12.62
CA ASN A 166 11.80 -21.70 -12.17
C ASN A 166 12.10 -21.69 -10.67
N CYS A 167 12.07 -20.55 -9.98
CA CYS A 167 12.29 -20.49 -8.55
C CYS A 167 10.99 -20.77 -7.77
N THR A 168 11.07 -21.47 -6.64
CA THR A 168 9.89 -21.80 -5.81
C THR A 168 9.11 -20.58 -5.31
N ASP A 169 9.82 -19.48 -5.08
CA ASP A 169 9.32 -18.20 -4.60
C ASP A 169 9.07 -17.20 -5.73
N TYR A 170 9.17 -17.61 -7.01
CA TYR A 170 9.10 -16.71 -8.16
C TYR A 170 10.17 -15.60 -8.14
N GLY A 171 11.33 -15.86 -7.52
CA GLY A 171 12.48 -14.96 -7.49
C GLY A 171 12.33 -13.77 -6.53
N LEU A 172 11.33 -13.75 -5.65
CA LEU A 172 11.09 -12.63 -4.74
C LEU A 172 12.20 -12.48 -3.67
N ASP A 173 12.66 -13.58 -3.07
CA ASP A 173 13.75 -13.52 -2.08
C ASP A 173 15.05 -13.03 -2.74
N ARG A 174 15.29 -13.46 -4.00
CA ARG A 174 16.46 -13.06 -4.80
C ARG A 174 16.45 -11.57 -5.14
N ARG A 175 15.27 -11.00 -5.36
CA ARG A 175 15.12 -9.54 -5.51
C ARG A 175 15.44 -8.81 -4.22
N GLY A 176 15.02 -9.35 -3.08
CA GLY A 176 15.41 -8.82 -1.77
C GLY A 176 16.92 -8.83 -1.55
N GLU A 177 17.57 -9.94 -1.87
CA GLU A 177 19.03 -10.08 -1.79
C GLU A 177 19.75 -9.09 -2.72
N LEU A 178 19.25 -8.90 -3.94
CA LEU A 178 19.80 -7.93 -4.89
C LEU A 178 19.66 -6.49 -4.38
N ILE A 179 18.51 -6.11 -3.81
CA ILE A 179 18.31 -4.79 -3.19
C ILE A 179 19.36 -4.56 -2.10
N HIS A 180 19.52 -5.51 -1.18
CA HIS A 180 20.50 -5.41 -0.11
C HIS A 180 21.93 -5.32 -0.63
N TYR A 181 22.26 -6.10 -1.67
CA TYR A 181 23.57 -6.04 -2.30
C TYR A 181 23.88 -4.65 -2.87
N HIS A 182 22.93 -4.03 -3.57
CA HIS A 182 23.08 -2.65 -4.03
C HIS A 182 23.22 -1.67 -2.86
N LEU A 183 22.37 -1.74 -1.84
CA LEU A 183 22.48 -0.86 -0.68
C LEU A 183 23.83 -1.01 0.04
N ASP A 184 24.36 -2.23 0.15
CA ASP A 184 25.66 -2.51 0.76
C ASP A 184 26.81 -1.90 -0.05
N ARG A 185 26.77 -2.00 -1.39
CA ARG A 185 27.74 -1.32 -2.28
C ARG A 185 27.63 0.20 -2.19
N TRP A 186 26.42 0.74 -2.12
CA TRP A 186 26.21 2.17 -1.96
C TRP A 186 26.63 2.69 -0.57
N ARG A 187 26.52 1.86 0.47
CA ARG A 187 27.07 2.14 1.79
C ARG A 187 28.60 2.17 1.78
N GLU A 188 29.24 1.32 0.99
CA GLU A 188 30.70 1.37 0.77
C GLU A 188 31.10 2.67 0.05
N PHE A 189 30.44 3.04 -1.05
CA PHE A 189 30.68 4.33 -1.71
C PHE A 189 30.46 5.53 -0.77
N ASN A 190 29.47 5.43 0.13
CA ASN A 190 29.19 6.45 1.14
C ASN A 190 30.26 6.54 2.23
N THR A 191 31.00 5.47 2.52
CA THR A 191 31.96 5.42 3.63
C THR A 191 33.40 5.64 3.18
N VAL A 192 33.83 4.95 2.12
CA VAL A 192 35.22 4.95 1.64
C VAL A 192 35.38 5.41 0.19
N GLY A 193 34.28 5.47 -0.59
CA GLY A 193 34.32 5.79 -2.02
C GLY A 193 34.76 4.59 -2.87
N GLY A 194 35.04 4.83 -4.16
CA GLY A 194 35.49 3.78 -5.09
C GLY A 194 35.00 4.02 -6.52
N ASP A 195 35.54 3.26 -7.47
CA ASP A 195 35.09 3.30 -8.87
C ASP A 195 33.63 2.82 -8.98
N PRO A 196 32.81 3.41 -9.86
CA PRO A 196 33.14 4.46 -10.82
C PRO A 196 33.01 5.90 -10.26
N PHE A 197 32.73 6.07 -8.98
CA PHE A 197 32.31 7.35 -8.40
C PHE A 197 33.41 8.12 -7.66
N GLY A 198 34.59 7.52 -7.47
CA GLY A 198 35.65 8.07 -6.63
C GLY A 198 35.12 8.44 -5.24
N THR A 199 35.34 9.68 -4.82
CA THR A 199 34.88 10.19 -3.52
C THR A 199 33.57 10.97 -3.59
N ARG A 200 32.88 11.02 -4.74
CA ARG A 200 31.70 11.88 -4.97
C ARG A 200 30.62 11.69 -3.91
N PHE A 201 30.36 10.44 -3.53
CA PHE A 201 29.27 10.07 -2.63
C PHE A 201 29.67 9.85 -1.17
N VAL A 202 30.93 10.09 -0.81
CA VAL A 202 31.41 9.92 0.58
C VAL A 202 30.66 10.87 1.52
N GLY A 203 29.97 10.31 2.50
CA GLY A 203 29.16 11.02 3.50
C GLY A 203 27.90 11.66 2.94
N LYS A 204 27.40 11.21 1.78
CA LYS A 204 26.26 11.85 1.07
C LYS A 204 24.95 11.08 1.17
N LEU A 205 24.94 9.82 1.59
CA LEU A 205 23.75 8.99 1.67
C LEU A 205 23.34 8.77 3.13
N ASP A 206 22.06 8.98 3.43
CA ASP A 206 21.47 8.70 4.73
C ASP A 206 20.69 7.38 4.72
N PHE A 207 21.35 6.31 5.17
CA PHE A 207 20.77 4.97 5.24
C PHE A 207 19.82 4.75 6.43
N ASN A 208 19.57 5.77 7.25
CA ASN A 208 18.48 5.77 8.24
C ASN A 208 17.16 6.31 7.65
N ARG A 209 17.19 6.88 6.44
CA ARG A 209 16.01 7.37 5.71
C ARG A 209 15.96 6.70 4.34
N VAL A 210 15.50 5.46 4.31
CA VAL A 210 15.39 4.64 3.09
C VAL A 210 13.92 4.47 2.68
N GLY A 211 13.63 4.75 1.41
CA GLY A 211 12.38 4.41 0.74
C GLY A 211 12.59 3.30 -0.29
N LEU A 212 11.65 2.36 -0.41
CA LEU A 212 11.69 1.30 -1.41
C LEU A 212 10.44 1.33 -2.29
N MET A 213 10.60 1.40 -3.61
CA MET A 213 9.53 1.19 -4.58
C MET A 213 9.80 -0.07 -5.40
N GLY A 214 8.77 -0.88 -5.60
CA GLY A 214 8.87 -2.08 -6.42
C GLY A 214 7.64 -2.27 -7.27
N HIS A 215 7.81 -2.48 -8.57
CA HIS A 215 6.72 -2.70 -9.52
C HIS A 215 6.46 -4.21 -9.73
N SER A 216 5.22 -4.70 -9.69
CA SER A 216 4.88 -6.09 -10.07
C SER A 216 5.60 -7.10 -9.17
N ARG A 217 6.38 -8.03 -9.74
CA ARG A 217 7.29 -8.89 -8.95
C ARG A 217 8.37 -8.12 -8.21
N GLY A 218 8.75 -6.93 -8.67
CA GLY A 218 9.60 -5.99 -7.94
C GLY A 218 8.95 -5.54 -6.63
N GLY A 219 7.63 -5.39 -6.59
CA GLY A 219 6.88 -5.07 -5.36
C GLY A 219 6.93 -6.18 -4.31
N GLY A 220 6.79 -7.44 -4.74
CA GLY A 220 7.07 -8.60 -3.88
C GLY A 220 8.56 -8.67 -3.46
N GLY A 221 9.46 -8.20 -4.33
CA GLY A 221 10.89 -8.09 -4.06
C GLY A 221 11.22 -7.11 -2.93
N ILE A 222 10.65 -5.89 -2.92
CA ILE A 222 10.86 -4.94 -1.83
C ILE A 222 10.25 -5.45 -0.51
N ALA A 223 9.14 -6.18 -0.57
CA ALA A 223 8.53 -6.79 0.61
C ALA A 223 9.41 -7.92 1.18
N SER A 224 10.08 -8.68 0.31
CA SER A 224 11.11 -9.66 0.70
C SER A 224 12.35 -8.97 1.27
N ALA A 225 12.79 -7.87 0.66
CA ALA A 225 13.90 -7.06 1.18
C ALA A 225 13.61 -6.55 2.59
N TYR A 226 12.39 -6.07 2.84
CA TYR A 226 11.94 -5.62 4.16
C TYR A 226 12.02 -6.74 5.20
N LYS A 227 11.46 -7.92 4.89
CA LYS A 227 11.54 -9.09 5.77
C LYS A 227 13.00 -9.45 6.08
N GLN A 228 13.85 -9.51 5.06
CA GLN A 228 15.27 -9.80 5.23
C GLN A 228 15.96 -8.71 6.06
N ASN A 229 15.58 -7.44 5.90
CA ASN A 229 16.14 -6.31 6.65
C ASN A 229 15.93 -6.46 8.16
N LEU A 230 14.76 -6.94 8.58
CA LEU A 230 14.45 -7.18 10.00
C LEU A 230 15.36 -8.24 10.64
N GLU A 231 16.00 -9.09 9.84
CA GLU A 231 16.89 -10.18 10.29
C GLU A 231 18.38 -9.80 10.18
N ARG A 232 18.71 -8.61 9.64
CA ARG A 232 20.11 -8.16 9.48
C ARG A 232 20.72 -7.74 10.81
N GLU A 233 22.03 -7.95 10.93
CA GLU A 233 22.83 -7.42 12.05
C GLU A 233 22.86 -5.88 12.04
N ASP A 234 22.96 -5.30 10.84
CA ASP A 234 22.92 -3.86 10.61
C ASP A 234 21.79 -3.50 9.62
N PRO A 235 20.56 -3.35 10.13
CA PRO A 235 19.37 -3.07 9.33
C PRO A 235 19.37 -1.64 8.78
N TYR A 236 18.86 -1.47 7.57
CA TYR A 236 18.57 -0.16 6.99
C TYR A 236 17.33 0.47 7.62
N GLY A 237 17.30 1.79 7.76
CA GLY A 237 16.14 2.55 8.22
C GLY A 237 15.09 2.69 7.12
N ILE A 238 14.39 1.59 6.80
CA ILE A 238 13.31 1.57 5.81
C ILE A 238 12.09 2.27 6.42
N LYS A 239 11.89 3.53 6.03
CA LYS A 239 10.79 4.38 6.52
C LYS A 239 9.51 4.18 5.71
N ALA A 240 9.63 3.95 4.41
CA ALA A 240 8.49 3.93 3.50
C ALA A 240 8.63 2.87 2.39
N MET A 241 7.53 2.18 2.11
CA MET A 241 7.45 1.10 1.13
C MET A 241 6.32 1.39 0.13
N LEU A 242 6.62 1.26 -1.16
CA LEU A 242 5.66 1.49 -2.24
C LEU A 242 5.61 0.29 -3.21
N PRO A 243 4.75 -0.71 -2.95
CA PRO A 243 4.41 -1.72 -3.93
C PRO A 243 3.51 -1.12 -5.02
N LEU A 244 4.03 -1.01 -6.24
CA LEU A 244 3.31 -0.55 -7.43
C LEU A 244 2.81 -1.75 -8.22
N ALA A 245 1.50 -1.86 -8.44
CA ALA A 245 0.89 -2.93 -9.25
C ALA A 245 1.45 -4.32 -8.90
N ALA A 246 1.64 -4.57 -7.60
CA ALA A 246 2.56 -5.58 -7.12
C ALA A 246 1.92 -6.97 -6.94
N VAL A 247 2.75 -8.01 -7.02
CA VAL A 247 2.35 -9.36 -6.59
C VAL A 247 2.46 -9.49 -5.07
N ASN A 248 1.75 -10.46 -4.49
CA ASN A 248 1.83 -10.79 -3.06
C ASN A 248 1.85 -12.32 -2.80
N PHE A 249 2.74 -13.03 -3.50
CA PHE A 249 2.78 -14.49 -3.48
C PHE A 249 3.15 -15.11 -2.13
N GLN A 250 3.99 -14.41 -1.35
CA GLN A 250 4.51 -14.89 -0.06
C GLN A 250 3.80 -14.27 1.15
N ARG A 251 2.91 -13.28 0.95
CA ARG A 251 2.15 -12.58 2.02
C ARG A 251 3.01 -12.07 3.18
N PRO A 252 4.14 -11.37 2.96
CA PRO A 252 4.87 -10.75 4.05
C PRO A 252 4.06 -9.59 4.64
N ARG A 253 4.20 -9.36 5.95
CA ARG A 253 3.50 -8.30 6.67
C ARG A 253 4.42 -7.11 6.83
N ILE A 254 3.98 -5.96 6.36
CA ILE A 254 4.75 -4.71 6.40
C ILE A 254 4.25 -3.90 7.61
N THR A 255 4.97 -3.99 8.72
CA THR A 255 4.65 -3.30 9.99
C THR A 255 5.74 -2.29 10.32
N ASN A 256 5.45 -1.21 11.06
CA ASN A 256 6.43 -0.18 11.45
C ASN A 256 7.17 0.54 10.30
N SER A 257 6.71 0.38 9.06
CA SER A 257 7.09 1.17 7.89
C SER A 257 5.83 1.74 7.27
N THR A 258 5.89 2.98 6.79
CA THR A 258 4.77 3.60 6.08
C THR A 258 4.58 2.87 4.76
N LEU A 259 3.34 2.62 4.36
CA LEU A 259 3.02 1.81 3.19
C LEU A 259 2.09 2.57 2.25
N LEU A 260 2.44 2.69 0.97
CA LEU A 260 1.49 3.06 -0.09
C LEU A 260 1.46 1.97 -1.15
N VAL A 261 0.32 1.31 -1.30
CA VAL A 261 0.11 0.39 -2.42
C VAL A 261 -0.59 1.13 -3.55
N ILE A 262 -0.04 1.12 -4.77
CA ILE A 262 -0.73 1.65 -5.94
C ILE A 262 -1.35 0.47 -6.71
N LEU A 263 -2.67 0.52 -6.92
CA LEU A 263 -3.48 -0.52 -7.55
C LEU A 263 -4.09 0.01 -8.84
N PRO A 264 -3.52 -0.29 -10.02
CA PRO A 264 -4.13 0.07 -11.30
C PRO A 264 -5.33 -0.85 -11.57
N TYR A 265 -6.54 -0.32 -11.63
CA TYR A 265 -7.74 -1.15 -11.78
C TYR A 265 -7.76 -1.89 -13.12
N CYS A 266 -7.24 -1.29 -14.19
CA CYS A 266 -7.08 -1.91 -15.50
C CYS A 266 -5.70 -2.55 -15.72
N ASP A 267 -5.09 -3.04 -14.63
CA ASP A 267 -3.96 -3.96 -14.64
C ASP A 267 -4.39 -5.32 -15.21
N GLY A 268 -3.71 -5.76 -16.28
CA GLY A 268 -3.91 -7.05 -16.95
C GLY A 268 -2.85 -8.10 -16.62
N ASP A 269 -1.76 -7.71 -15.96
CA ASP A 269 -0.67 -8.62 -15.54
C ASP A 269 -0.91 -9.16 -14.10
N VAL A 270 -1.39 -8.30 -13.21
CA VAL A 270 -1.83 -8.60 -11.83
C VAL A 270 -3.29 -8.19 -11.68
N SER A 271 -4.14 -8.82 -12.50
CA SER A 271 -5.56 -8.50 -12.62
C SER A 271 -6.36 -8.68 -11.32
N ASP A 272 -5.89 -9.50 -10.39
CA ASP A 272 -6.53 -9.77 -9.09
C ASP A 272 -6.23 -8.72 -8.01
N LEU A 273 -5.44 -7.69 -8.33
CA LEU A 273 -5.02 -6.61 -7.40
C LEU A 273 -4.52 -7.11 -6.05
N GLN A 274 -3.91 -8.30 -6.01
CA GLN A 274 -3.50 -8.97 -4.76
C GLN A 274 -2.56 -8.15 -3.85
N ALA A 275 -1.94 -7.09 -4.38
CA ALA A 275 -1.18 -6.12 -3.60
C ALA A 275 -2.00 -5.39 -2.54
N ALA A 276 -3.34 -5.28 -2.68
CA ALA A 276 -4.22 -4.73 -1.66
C ALA A 276 -4.06 -5.45 -0.30
N TRP A 277 -3.62 -6.71 -0.33
CA TRP A 277 -3.37 -7.51 0.86
C TRP A 277 -2.22 -7.00 1.71
N TYR A 278 -1.24 -6.26 1.15
CA TYR A 278 -0.20 -5.63 1.97
C TYR A 278 -0.79 -4.64 2.97
N TYR A 279 -1.81 -3.89 2.54
CA TYR A 279 -2.55 -2.99 3.43
C TYR A 279 -3.40 -3.80 4.43
N ASP A 280 -4.18 -4.75 3.93
CA ASP A 280 -5.13 -5.51 4.76
C ASP A 280 -4.44 -6.37 5.83
N ASP A 281 -3.27 -6.93 5.53
CA ASP A 281 -2.48 -7.71 6.49
C ASP A 281 -1.70 -6.82 7.47
N ALA A 282 -1.46 -5.54 7.15
CA ALA A 282 -0.70 -4.63 7.98
C ALA A 282 -1.55 -3.86 8.99
N ARG A 283 -2.79 -3.49 8.62
CA ARG A 283 -3.72 -2.78 9.51
C ARG A 283 -4.04 -3.67 10.72
N TYR A 284 -3.63 -3.25 11.92
CA TYR A 284 -3.78 -3.98 13.19
C TYR A 284 -2.88 -5.20 13.42
N GLU A 285 -1.86 -5.45 12.60
CA GLU A 285 -0.94 -6.57 12.85
C GLU A 285 -0.12 -6.36 14.14
N VAL A 286 0.38 -5.14 14.33
CA VAL A 286 1.18 -4.75 15.50
C VAL A 286 0.46 -3.61 16.22
N ALA A 287 0.14 -3.85 17.50
CA ALA A 287 -0.39 -2.81 18.37
C ALA A 287 0.65 -1.71 18.59
N GLY A 288 0.24 -0.45 18.47
CA GLY A 288 1.12 0.71 18.56
C GLY A 288 1.99 0.95 17.33
N ASP A 289 1.71 0.33 16.18
CA ASP A 289 2.35 0.68 14.90
C ASP A 289 2.00 2.12 14.53
N LEU A 290 2.99 3.01 14.61
CA LEU A 290 2.83 4.43 14.31
C LEU A 290 2.99 4.75 12.82
N ALA A 291 3.27 3.75 11.98
CA ALA A 291 3.39 3.98 10.56
C ALA A 291 2.04 3.89 9.84
N SER A 292 1.72 4.93 9.09
CA SER A 292 0.52 5.01 8.26
C SER A 292 0.48 3.95 7.18
N LYS A 293 -0.71 3.44 6.85
CA LYS A 293 -0.91 2.50 5.74
C LYS A 293 -1.88 3.11 4.74
N HIS A 294 -1.60 2.94 3.47
CA HIS A 294 -2.37 3.51 2.38
C HIS A 294 -2.50 2.50 1.25
N TYR A 295 -3.59 2.59 0.51
CA TYR A 295 -3.58 2.19 -0.88
C TYR A 295 -4.31 3.22 -1.73
N LEU A 296 -3.89 3.33 -2.99
CA LEU A 296 -4.46 4.17 -4.02
C LEU A 296 -5.01 3.26 -5.12
N LEU A 297 -6.32 3.27 -5.32
CA LEU A 297 -6.95 2.61 -6.45
C LEU A 297 -7.07 3.61 -7.60
N GLU A 298 -6.42 3.30 -8.71
CA GLU A 298 -6.38 4.11 -9.93
C GLU A 298 -7.30 3.47 -10.97
N MET A 299 -8.48 4.05 -11.20
CA MET A 299 -9.54 3.35 -11.94
C MET A 299 -9.21 3.11 -13.42
N GLY A 300 -8.55 4.03 -14.10
CA GLY A 300 -8.12 3.83 -15.50
C GLY A 300 -6.72 3.23 -15.67
N GLY A 301 -6.04 2.95 -14.55
CA GLY A 301 -4.63 2.65 -14.51
C GLY A 301 -4.24 1.37 -15.22
N ASN A 302 -3.12 1.40 -15.93
CA ASN A 302 -2.53 0.23 -16.56
C ASN A 302 -1.25 -0.21 -15.85
N HIS A 303 -0.99 -1.52 -15.82
CA HIS A 303 0.25 -2.09 -15.27
C HIS A 303 1.48 -1.44 -15.91
N ASN A 304 1.61 -1.50 -17.24
CA ASN A 304 2.87 -1.18 -17.90
C ASN A 304 3.14 0.32 -18.09
N TYR A 305 2.10 1.15 -18.08
CA TYR A 305 2.20 2.56 -18.47
C TYR A 305 3.04 3.43 -17.52
N TYR A 306 3.33 2.95 -16.30
CA TYR A 306 4.28 3.58 -15.39
C TYR A 306 5.73 3.54 -15.89
N ASN A 307 6.08 2.58 -16.76
CA ASN A 307 7.45 2.35 -17.21
C ASN A 307 7.61 2.77 -18.67
N THR A 308 8.46 3.77 -18.94
CA THR A 308 8.65 4.33 -20.28
C THR A 308 9.29 3.34 -21.27
N ILE A 309 10.04 2.33 -20.78
CA ILE A 309 10.64 1.28 -21.60
C ILE A 309 9.58 0.25 -22.03
N TRP A 310 8.63 -0.07 -21.14
CA TRP A 310 7.58 -1.05 -21.44
C TRP A 310 6.50 -0.47 -22.35
N THR A 311 6.25 0.84 -22.26
CA THR A 311 5.21 1.54 -23.02
C THR A 311 5.47 1.60 -24.54
N VAL A 312 6.71 1.36 -24.98
CA VAL A 312 7.06 1.30 -26.42
C VAL A 312 7.12 -0.12 -26.98
N ALA A 313 6.93 -1.14 -26.12
CA ALA A 313 7.00 -2.54 -26.49
C ALA A 313 5.71 -3.02 -27.20
N ARG A 314 5.77 -4.14 -27.92
CA ARG A 314 4.57 -4.75 -28.55
C ARG A 314 3.52 -5.15 -27.52
N VAL A 315 3.95 -5.40 -26.28
CA VAL A 315 3.12 -5.74 -25.12
C VAL A 315 2.91 -4.54 -24.18
N ALA A 316 3.13 -3.31 -24.67
CA ALA A 316 2.94 -2.08 -23.90
C ALA A 316 1.56 -2.00 -23.21
N ASP A 317 0.55 -2.60 -23.84
CA ASP A 317 -0.77 -2.78 -23.27
C ASP A 317 -0.96 -4.26 -22.87
N ASP A 318 -0.89 -4.53 -21.58
CA ASP A 318 -1.06 -5.86 -20.97
C ASP A 318 -2.52 -6.27 -20.81
N TRP A 319 -3.49 -5.36 -21.00
CA TRP A 319 -4.91 -5.70 -20.94
C TRP A 319 -5.34 -6.42 -22.23
N ARG A 320 -5.35 -7.75 -22.21
CA ARG A 320 -5.62 -8.59 -23.40
C ARG A 320 -7.08 -9.02 -23.51
N TYR A 321 -7.92 -8.13 -24.04
CA TYR A 321 -9.23 -8.46 -24.62
C TYR A 321 -9.26 -8.17 -26.13
N ASP A 322 -8.33 -8.78 -26.90
CA ASP A 322 -8.39 -8.80 -28.37
C ASP A 322 -8.82 -10.19 -28.89
N THR A 323 -10.08 -10.55 -28.62
CA THR A 323 -10.83 -11.26 -29.64
C THR A 323 -12.02 -10.38 -29.98
N ARG A 324 -12.30 -10.17 -31.27
CA ARG A 324 -13.37 -9.30 -31.83
C ARG A 324 -14.81 -9.55 -31.30
N ARG A 325 -15.00 -10.37 -30.26
CA ARG A 325 -16.29 -10.73 -29.68
C ARG A 325 -16.49 -10.35 -28.21
N LEU A 326 -15.48 -9.89 -27.47
CA LEU A 326 -15.62 -9.47 -26.07
C LEU A 326 -14.71 -8.25 -25.80
N VAL A 327 -15.23 -7.03 -26.01
CA VAL A 327 -14.54 -5.78 -25.65
C VAL A 327 -14.97 -5.41 -24.25
N ASP A 328 -14.04 -5.40 -23.29
CA ASP A 328 -14.32 -4.88 -21.94
C ASP A 328 -14.71 -3.40 -22.03
N PRO A 329 -15.88 -2.98 -21.48
CA PRO A 329 -16.38 -1.63 -21.68
C PRO A 329 -15.57 -0.55 -20.96
N TYR A 330 -14.73 -0.89 -19.98
CA TYR A 330 -14.04 0.09 -19.15
C TYR A 330 -12.52 0.07 -19.36
N CYS A 331 -11.90 -1.11 -19.31
CA CYS A 331 -10.45 -1.27 -19.37
C CYS A 331 -9.89 -1.52 -20.77
N SER A 332 -10.73 -1.83 -21.76
CA SER A 332 -10.25 -2.04 -23.12
C SER A 332 -9.65 -0.77 -23.71
N ASN A 333 -8.47 -0.91 -24.31
CA ASN A 333 -7.84 0.16 -25.08
C ASN A 333 -8.58 0.54 -26.37
N LEU A 334 -9.61 -0.21 -26.76
CA LEU A 334 -10.51 0.13 -27.86
C LEU A 334 -11.65 1.08 -27.42
N ARG A 335 -11.80 1.32 -26.11
CA ARG A 335 -12.80 2.18 -25.47
C ARG A 335 -12.13 3.39 -24.79
N ARG A 336 -11.14 4.01 -25.43
CA ARG A 336 -10.41 5.13 -24.82
C ARG A 336 -11.26 6.40 -24.70
N ASP A 337 -12.12 6.66 -25.67
CA ASP A 337 -12.91 7.90 -25.73
C ASP A 337 -14.22 7.82 -24.93
N ASP A 338 -14.71 6.61 -24.66
CA ASP A 338 -16.00 6.34 -24.01
C ASP A 338 -15.92 5.33 -22.84
N GLY A 339 -14.73 4.81 -22.53
CA GLY A 339 -14.43 3.96 -21.38
C GLY A 339 -13.63 4.70 -20.31
N GLY A 340 -13.10 3.96 -19.33
CA GLY A 340 -12.37 4.53 -18.19
C GLY A 340 -10.85 4.50 -18.29
N ARG A 341 -10.31 4.01 -19.42
CA ARG A 341 -8.90 3.70 -19.60
C ARG A 341 -8.01 4.94 -19.72
N TYR A 342 -6.97 5.03 -18.90
CA TYR A 342 -5.98 6.12 -18.99
C TYR A 342 -4.93 5.89 -20.08
N THR A 343 -4.41 6.99 -20.60
CA THR A 343 -3.25 7.05 -21.50
C THR A 343 -1.94 6.83 -20.72
N PRO A 344 -0.85 6.44 -21.39
CA PRO A 344 0.44 6.38 -20.74
C PRO A 344 0.89 7.70 -20.11
N GLU A 345 0.55 8.83 -20.72
CA GLU A 345 0.85 10.16 -20.19
C GLU A 345 0.12 10.44 -18.88
N GLU A 346 -1.16 10.06 -18.77
CA GLU A 346 -1.94 10.18 -17.53
C GLU A 346 -1.36 9.31 -16.41
N VAL A 347 -1.11 8.03 -16.68
CA VAL A 347 -0.53 7.10 -15.68
C VAL A 347 0.84 7.60 -15.20
N ARG A 348 1.68 8.15 -16.08
CA ARG A 348 2.97 8.74 -15.67
C ARG A 348 2.81 10.00 -14.82
N ARG A 349 1.79 10.84 -15.05
CA ARG A 349 1.49 11.99 -14.18
C ARG A 349 1.05 11.55 -12.78
N ILE A 350 0.26 10.48 -12.70
CA ILE A 350 -0.10 9.82 -11.43
C ILE A 350 1.15 9.29 -10.73
N GLY A 351 2.00 8.54 -11.45
CA GLY A 351 3.26 8.02 -10.93
C GLY A 351 4.17 9.12 -10.38
N LEU A 352 4.38 10.21 -11.14
CA LEU A 352 5.17 11.37 -10.69
C LEU A 352 4.65 11.94 -9.37
N ALA A 353 3.36 12.23 -9.30
CA ALA A 353 2.76 12.90 -8.16
C ALA A 353 2.72 12.01 -6.91
N TYR A 354 2.24 10.77 -7.03
CA TYR A 354 2.01 9.91 -5.87
C TYR A 354 3.26 9.14 -5.43
N ILE A 355 4.11 8.65 -6.36
CA ILE A 355 5.36 7.97 -5.98
C ILE A 355 6.35 9.00 -5.43
N GLY A 356 6.55 10.11 -6.14
CA GLY A 356 7.41 11.21 -5.70
C GLY A 356 6.92 11.84 -4.40
N GLY A 357 5.65 12.21 -4.35
CA GLY A 357 5.03 12.82 -3.17
C GLY A 357 5.07 11.93 -1.93
N PHE A 358 4.93 10.61 -2.08
CA PHE A 358 4.95 9.68 -0.96
C PHE A 358 6.31 9.62 -0.27
N PHE A 359 7.39 9.47 -1.05
CA PHE A 359 8.74 9.49 -0.49
C PHE A 359 9.12 10.88 0.05
N ARG A 360 8.62 11.95 -0.57
CA ARG A 360 8.72 13.30 -0.03
C ARG A 360 8.09 13.45 1.35
N ALA A 361 6.82 13.04 1.47
CA ALA A 361 6.07 13.10 2.72
C ALA A 361 6.71 12.25 3.84
N TYR A 362 7.06 11.00 3.57
CA TYR A 362 7.36 10.02 4.63
C TYR A 362 8.82 9.59 4.77
N VAL A 363 9.66 9.80 3.74
CA VAL A 363 11.12 9.60 3.84
C VAL A 363 11.83 10.93 4.06
N GLY A 364 11.34 12.01 3.42
CA GLY A 364 11.84 13.37 3.62
C GLY A 364 11.25 14.12 4.80
N ASP A 365 10.21 13.55 5.43
CA ASP A 365 9.44 14.19 6.50
C ASP A 365 8.81 15.53 6.05
N GLU A 366 8.45 15.65 4.76
CA GLU A 366 7.84 16.86 4.18
C GLU A 366 6.32 16.90 4.46
N GLY A 367 5.96 17.19 5.72
CA GLY A 367 4.59 17.09 6.23
C GLY A 367 3.54 17.94 5.50
N ALA A 368 3.92 18.96 4.74
CA ALA A 368 2.99 19.74 3.91
C ALA A 368 2.32 18.91 2.82
N LEU A 369 2.89 17.75 2.44
CA LEU A 369 2.33 16.83 1.45
C LEU A 369 1.41 15.76 2.06
N SER A 370 1.43 15.56 3.39
CA SER A 370 0.61 14.51 4.01
C SER A 370 -0.90 14.64 3.71
N PRO A 371 -1.50 15.85 3.56
CA PRO A 371 -2.92 15.97 3.25
C PRO A 371 -3.37 15.24 1.98
N ILE A 372 -2.47 15.06 0.98
CA ILE A 372 -2.76 14.29 -0.25
C ILE A 372 -3.01 12.81 0.07
N PHE A 373 -2.24 12.24 1.00
CA PHE A 373 -2.24 10.82 1.33
C PHE A 373 -3.24 10.45 2.42
N THR A 374 -3.55 11.38 3.31
CA THR A 374 -4.56 11.20 4.34
C THR A 374 -5.98 11.39 3.79
N GLY A 375 -6.10 12.08 2.65
CA GLY A 375 -7.38 12.43 2.01
C GLY A 375 -7.99 13.69 2.61
N GLN A 376 -7.16 14.65 3.03
CA GLN A 376 -7.52 16.00 3.50
C GLN A 376 -7.40 17.05 2.39
N ALA A 377 -6.71 16.73 1.31
CA ALA A 377 -6.55 17.58 0.14
C ALA A 377 -7.11 16.88 -1.11
N PRO A 378 -7.55 17.64 -2.13
CA PRO A 378 -7.85 17.07 -3.43
C PRO A 378 -6.60 16.44 -4.06
N GLN A 379 -6.81 15.68 -5.14
CA GLN A 379 -5.69 15.18 -5.94
C GLN A 379 -4.79 16.33 -6.44
N PRO A 380 -3.47 16.09 -6.57
CA PRO A 380 -2.54 17.10 -7.07
C PRO A 380 -2.95 17.65 -8.45
N PRO A 381 -2.87 18.97 -8.69
CA PRO A 381 -3.23 19.54 -9.99
C PRO A 381 -2.50 18.91 -11.18
N SER A 382 -1.23 18.50 -11.03
CA SER A 382 -0.43 17.84 -12.06
C SER A 382 -1.04 16.54 -12.57
N VAL A 383 -1.81 15.86 -11.72
CA VAL A 383 -2.46 14.58 -12.03
C VAL A 383 -3.60 14.78 -13.03
N GLY A 384 -4.25 15.95 -13.03
CA GLY A 384 -5.39 16.25 -13.90
C GLY A 384 -6.67 15.52 -13.50
N ASP A 385 -7.59 15.36 -14.45
CA ASP A 385 -8.89 14.75 -14.21
C ASP A 385 -8.82 13.22 -14.38
N VAL A 386 -8.56 12.53 -13.27
CA VAL A 386 -8.57 11.07 -13.17
C VAL A 386 -9.37 10.66 -11.93
N ASP A 387 -9.83 9.42 -11.94
CA ASP A 387 -10.64 8.81 -10.89
C ASP A 387 -9.76 7.93 -9.99
N ILE A 388 -9.49 8.45 -8.80
CA ILE A 388 -8.61 7.86 -7.81
C ILE A 388 -9.33 7.74 -6.47
N HIS A 389 -9.23 6.57 -5.85
CA HIS A 389 -9.66 6.37 -4.47
C HIS A 389 -8.45 6.17 -3.56
N MET A 390 -8.23 7.13 -2.65
CA MET A 390 -7.20 7.05 -1.61
C MET A 390 -7.79 6.47 -0.32
N THR A 391 -7.30 5.31 0.08
CA THR A 391 -7.57 4.71 1.39
C THR A 391 -6.41 4.96 2.34
N TYR A 392 -6.73 5.32 3.58
CA TYR A 392 -5.79 5.69 4.62
C TYR A 392 -6.14 4.99 5.94
N HIS A 393 -5.13 4.37 6.55
CA HIS A 393 -5.14 3.88 7.92
C HIS A 393 -4.17 4.72 8.74
N ALA A 394 -4.70 5.53 9.64
CA ALA A 394 -3.90 6.40 10.49
C ALA A 394 -3.01 5.63 11.47
N PRO A 395 -1.95 6.25 12.03
CA PRO A 395 -1.13 5.66 13.09
C PRO A 395 -1.96 5.09 14.24
N ASP A 396 -1.52 4.00 14.86
CA ASP A 396 -2.17 3.41 16.04
C ASP A 396 -1.85 4.20 17.31
N ALA A 397 -2.41 5.41 17.41
CA ALA A 397 -2.35 6.24 18.60
C ALA A 397 -3.75 6.71 18.99
N ALA A 398 -4.03 6.77 20.30
CA ALA A 398 -5.33 7.20 20.82
C ALA A 398 -5.68 8.65 20.46
N THR A 399 -4.68 9.46 20.10
CA THR A 399 -4.84 10.83 19.62
C THR A 399 -5.16 10.93 18.13
N THR A 400 -4.80 9.91 17.34
CA THR A 400 -4.97 9.91 15.88
C THR A 400 -6.23 9.16 15.45
N ARG A 401 -6.50 7.99 16.05
CA ARG A 401 -7.69 7.20 15.73
C ARG A 401 -8.35 6.56 16.95
N ARG A 402 -9.66 6.34 16.84
CA ARG A 402 -10.46 5.51 17.75
C ARG A 402 -11.26 4.49 16.95
N ASP A 403 -10.82 3.24 17.04
CA ASP A 403 -11.44 2.14 16.33
C ASP A 403 -12.71 1.67 17.04
N VAL A 404 -13.86 1.88 16.41
CA VAL A 404 -15.17 1.42 16.91
C VAL A 404 -15.37 -0.03 16.48
N ASP A 405 -15.32 -0.34 15.18
CA ASP A 405 -15.45 -1.70 14.63
C ASP A 405 -14.33 -2.03 13.65
N ARG A 406 -13.30 -2.73 14.14
CA ARG A 406 -12.23 -3.31 13.30
C ARG A 406 -12.66 -4.52 12.48
N VAL A 407 -13.74 -5.19 12.91
CA VAL A 407 -14.29 -6.42 12.32
C VAL A 407 -13.25 -7.55 12.19
N VAL A 408 -12.57 -7.90 13.28
CA VAL A 408 -11.47 -8.90 13.29
C VAL A 408 -11.90 -10.31 13.71
N SER A 409 -13.11 -10.48 14.24
CA SER A 409 -13.66 -11.80 14.63
C SER A 409 -15.19 -11.84 14.50
N ASP A 410 -15.81 -13.03 14.62
CA ASP A 410 -17.27 -13.17 14.60
C ASP A 410 -17.95 -12.50 15.80
N ALA A 411 -17.21 -12.24 16.89
CA ALA A 411 -17.71 -11.44 18.01
C ALA A 411 -18.12 -10.02 17.59
N SER A 412 -17.55 -9.50 16.49
CA SER A 412 -17.89 -8.18 15.93
C SER A 412 -19.36 -8.09 15.45
N LEU A 413 -20.08 -9.21 15.35
CA LEU A 413 -21.51 -9.22 15.02
C LEU A 413 -22.40 -8.75 16.18
N THR A 414 -21.90 -8.81 17.41
CA THR A 414 -22.68 -8.47 18.61
C THR A 414 -21.94 -7.53 19.56
N THR A 415 -20.62 -7.38 19.43
CA THR A 415 -19.80 -6.51 20.29
C THR A 415 -18.67 -5.88 19.49
N ASN A 416 -18.57 -4.56 19.56
CA ASN A 416 -17.56 -3.80 18.82
C ASN A 416 -16.19 -3.82 19.51
N THR A 417 -15.20 -3.18 18.89
CA THR A 417 -13.80 -3.15 19.37
C THR A 417 -13.66 -2.44 20.72
N LEU A 418 -14.54 -1.47 21.00
CA LEU A 418 -14.57 -0.73 22.26
C LEU A 418 -15.31 -1.49 23.37
N GLY A 419 -15.99 -2.59 23.06
CA GLY A 419 -16.82 -3.37 24.00
C GLY A 419 -18.29 -2.95 24.05
N GLY A 420 -18.74 -2.06 23.17
CA GLY A 420 -20.14 -1.68 23.01
C GLY A 420 -20.95 -2.71 22.21
N ALA A 421 -22.27 -2.69 22.38
CA ALA A 421 -23.17 -3.60 21.67
C ALA A 421 -23.27 -3.25 20.19
N VAL A 422 -23.27 -4.27 19.34
CA VAL A 422 -23.60 -4.17 17.91
C VAL A 422 -24.96 -4.80 17.68
N THR A 423 -25.84 -4.08 16.99
CA THR A 423 -27.20 -4.53 16.67
C THR A 423 -27.55 -4.21 15.22
N GLN A 424 -28.52 -4.93 14.66
CA GLN A 424 -29.05 -4.67 13.33
C GLN A 424 -30.54 -4.99 13.27
N SER A 425 -31.22 -4.39 12.30
CA SER A 425 -32.58 -4.75 11.91
C SER A 425 -32.71 -4.76 10.39
N GLY A 426 -33.39 -5.76 9.83
CA GLY A 426 -33.65 -5.82 8.39
C GLY A 426 -32.44 -6.15 7.51
N LEU A 427 -31.33 -6.58 8.11
CA LEU A 427 -30.15 -7.04 7.37
C LEU A 427 -30.15 -8.56 7.24
N ASP A 428 -30.13 -9.05 6.00
CA ASP A 428 -30.05 -10.47 5.68
C ASP A 428 -29.33 -10.68 4.33
N PRO A 429 -28.17 -11.36 4.27
CA PRO A 429 -27.45 -11.88 5.42
C PRO A 429 -26.94 -10.75 6.32
N PHE A 430 -26.57 -11.09 7.55
CA PHE A 430 -25.70 -10.27 8.40
C PHE A 430 -24.68 -11.19 9.06
N ASN A 431 -23.48 -11.25 8.50
CA ASN A 431 -22.40 -12.10 9.00
C ASN A 431 -21.03 -11.47 8.77
N THR A 432 -20.02 -12.06 9.39
CA THR A 432 -18.62 -11.77 9.12
C THR A 432 -18.11 -12.71 8.05
N CYS A 433 -17.15 -12.23 7.26
CA CYS A 433 -16.45 -13.08 6.32
C CYS A 433 -14.99 -12.68 6.11
N ILE A 434 -14.19 -13.66 5.67
CA ILE A 434 -12.81 -13.45 5.21
C ILE A 434 -12.76 -14.01 3.78
N PRO A 435 -12.46 -13.18 2.76
CA PRO A 435 -12.23 -13.68 1.41
C PRO A 435 -11.10 -14.72 1.40
N GLN A 436 -11.31 -15.88 0.79
CA GLN A 436 -10.27 -16.90 0.63
C GLN A 436 -9.99 -17.19 -0.83
N ARG A 437 -8.72 -17.49 -1.12
CA ARG A 437 -8.25 -17.93 -2.45
C ARG A 437 -8.80 -19.31 -2.86
N VAL A 438 -9.32 -20.10 -1.92
CA VAL A 438 -9.86 -21.45 -2.16
C VAL A 438 -11.14 -21.63 -1.33
N VAL A 439 -12.20 -22.15 -1.97
CA VAL A 439 -13.46 -22.51 -1.31
C VAL A 439 -13.18 -23.49 -0.17
N ARG A 440 -13.43 -23.08 1.07
CA ARG A 440 -13.54 -24.01 2.19
C ARG A 440 -15.01 -24.11 2.62
N PRO A 441 -15.51 -25.29 3.02
CA PRO A 441 -16.92 -25.52 3.38
C PRO A 441 -17.47 -24.71 4.57
N HIS A 442 -16.68 -23.82 5.18
CA HIS A 442 -17.00 -23.15 6.45
C HIS A 442 -16.67 -21.65 6.47
N THR A 443 -16.48 -21.01 5.32
CA THR A 443 -16.29 -19.55 5.23
C THR A 443 -17.49 -18.90 4.54
N ASN A 444 -18.15 -17.95 5.21
CA ASN A 444 -19.35 -17.24 4.73
C ASN A 444 -19.10 -16.26 3.57
N CYS A 445 -17.88 -16.20 3.05
CA CYS A 445 -17.53 -15.57 1.78
C CYS A 445 -16.97 -16.64 0.86
N GLY A 446 -17.53 -16.68 -0.34
CA GLY A 446 -17.11 -17.56 -1.42
C GLY A 446 -15.76 -17.18 -1.98
N PRO A 447 -15.36 -17.82 -3.09
CA PRO A 447 -14.20 -17.38 -3.83
C PRO A 447 -14.54 -16.01 -4.43
N PHE A 448 -14.20 -14.94 -3.71
CA PHE A 448 -13.78 -13.74 -4.39
C PHE A 448 -12.38 -14.07 -4.90
N GLU A 449 -12.14 -13.92 -6.19
CA GLU A 449 -10.78 -13.85 -6.68
C GLU A 449 -10.15 -12.55 -6.15
N ALA A 450 -9.76 -12.62 -4.88
CA ALA A 450 -8.61 -12.02 -4.25
C ALA A 450 -8.35 -10.50 -4.31
N ASN A 451 -9.32 -9.62 -4.57
CA ASN A 451 -9.04 -8.17 -4.49
C ASN A 451 -8.94 -7.61 -3.04
N ILE A 452 -9.52 -8.29 -2.04
CA ILE A 452 -9.53 -7.88 -0.62
C ILE A 452 -9.19 -9.10 0.25
N TYR A 453 -8.49 -8.91 1.36
CA TYR A 453 -8.26 -9.95 2.38
C TYR A 453 -8.74 -9.57 3.78
N ALA A 454 -9.09 -8.30 3.98
CA ALA A 454 -9.74 -7.81 5.17
C ALA A 454 -10.92 -8.70 5.60
N ARG A 455 -10.94 -9.10 6.88
CA ARG A 455 -12.20 -9.54 7.47
C ARG A 455 -13.18 -8.36 7.50
N GLN A 456 -14.42 -8.64 7.15
CA GLN A 456 -15.45 -7.64 6.90
C GLN A 456 -16.83 -8.15 7.28
N LEU A 457 -17.73 -7.23 7.56
CA LEU A 457 -19.17 -7.48 7.62
C LEU A 457 -19.65 -7.66 6.18
N ARG A 458 -20.46 -8.69 5.96
CA ARG A 458 -21.24 -8.92 4.75
C ARG A 458 -22.69 -8.80 5.14
N PHE A 459 -23.35 -7.82 4.54
CA PHE A 459 -24.78 -7.66 4.76
C PHE A 459 -25.50 -7.08 3.55
N ALA A 460 -26.82 -7.16 3.61
CA ALA A 460 -27.68 -6.62 2.58
C ALA A 460 -29.08 -6.36 3.13
N TRP A 461 -29.81 -5.49 2.45
CA TRP A 461 -31.16 -5.08 2.83
C TRP A 461 -32.10 -5.16 1.63
N SER A 462 -33.38 -5.33 1.92
CA SER A 462 -34.46 -5.34 0.92
C SER A 462 -35.56 -4.34 1.27
N ASP A 463 -35.33 -3.52 2.29
CA ASP A 463 -36.25 -2.49 2.77
C ASP A 463 -35.44 -1.31 3.33
N ALA A 464 -35.90 -0.08 3.06
CA ALA A 464 -35.23 1.16 3.43
C ALA A 464 -35.25 1.47 4.95
N THR A 465 -35.93 0.64 5.75
CA THR A 465 -35.93 0.70 7.22
C THR A 465 -34.79 -0.11 7.85
N ALA A 466 -33.97 -0.81 7.06
CA ALA A 466 -32.87 -1.59 7.58
C ALA A 466 -31.81 -0.71 8.26
N ARG A 467 -31.24 -1.19 9.37
CA ARG A 467 -30.27 -0.45 10.21
C ARG A 467 -29.14 -1.36 10.67
N TYR A 468 -27.94 -0.79 10.79
CA TYR A 468 -26.82 -1.31 11.58
C TYR A 468 -26.46 -0.28 12.64
N ARG A 469 -26.21 -0.71 13.88
CA ARG A 469 -25.90 0.20 14.99
C ARG A 469 -24.78 -0.34 15.86
N SER A 470 -23.82 0.51 16.19
CA SER A 470 -22.67 0.23 17.05
C SER A 470 -22.61 1.24 18.20
N GLU A 471 -22.76 0.76 19.43
CA GLU A 471 -22.77 1.58 20.65
C GLU A 471 -21.37 1.98 21.10
N ILE A 472 -21.19 3.22 21.55
CA ILE A 472 -19.93 3.70 22.13
C ILE A 472 -20.04 3.61 23.67
N PRO A 473 -19.29 2.71 24.32
CA PRO A 473 -19.40 2.49 25.76
C PRO A 473 -18.79 3.64 26.57
N ASP A 474 -19.11 3.66 27.87
CA ASP A 474 -18.53 4.58 28.84
C ASP A 474 -16.98 4.58 28.72
N GLY A 475 -16.37 5.76 28.79
CA GLY A 475 -14.92 5.93 28.66
C GLY A 475 -14.40 6.09 27.23
N ALA A 476 -15.23 5.86 26.20
CA ALA A 476 -14.85 6.03 24.79
C ALA A 476 -15.70 7.09 24.03
N ARG A 477 -16.61 7.78 24.72
CA ARG A 477 -17.63 8.67 24.13
C ARG A 477 -17.17 10.06 23.76
N ASP A 478 -16.09 10.52 24.37
CA ASP A 478 -15.53 11.83 24.05
C ASP A 478 -14.78 11.75 22.72
N LEU A 479 -15.42 12.27 21.68
CA LEU A 479 -14.92 12.33 20.32
C LEU A 479 -14.56 13.75 19.89
N SER A 480 -14.56 14.71 20.82
CA SER A 480 -14.32 16.14 20.54
C SER A 480 -12.93 16.43 19.94
N ALA A 481 -11.99 15.51 20.10
CA ALA A 481 -10.63 15.60 19.56
C ALA A 481 -10.50 15.08 18.10
N PHE A 482 -11.53 14.43 17.55
CA PHE A 482 -11.50 13.87 16.20
C PHE A 482 -12.13 14.83 15.19
N ALA A 483 -11.69 14.72 13.93
CA ALA A 483 -12.17 15.55 12.83
C ALA A 483 -13.34 14.90 12.07
N GLY A 484 -13.45 13.57 12.08
CA GLY A 484 -14.46 12.86 11.30
C GLY A 484 -14.57 11.38 11.64
N ILE A 485 -15.60 10.77 11.06
CA ILE A 485 -15.82 9.34 11.05
C ILE A 485 -15.38 8.76 9.72
N SER A 486 -14.83 7.56 9.73
CA SER A 486 -14.47 6.83 8.53
C SER A 486 -14.72 5.34 8.68
N PHE A 487 -14.97 4.69 7.55
CA PHE A 487 -15.08 3.24 7.41
C PHE A 487 -14.71 2.84 5.99
N ARG A 488 -14.31 1.59 5.80
CA ARG A 488 -14.05 1.02 4.47
C ARG A 488 -15.26 0.22 4.02
N ALA A 489 -15.71 0.48 2.80
CA ALA A 489 -16.84 -0.20 2.23
C ALA A 489 -16.66 -0.52 0.74
N GLY A 490 -17.32 -1.58 0.29
CA GLY A 490 -17.39 -1.97 -1.11
C GLY A 490 -18.77 -2.50 -1.47
N VAL A 491 -19.18 -2.29 -2.72
CA VAL A 491 -20.46 -2.77 -3.25
C VAL A 491 -20.34 -4.27 -3.56
N ASN A 492 -21.21 -5.09 -2.97
CA ASN A 492 -21.23 -6.53 -3.21
C ASN A 492 -22.20 -6.87 -4.34
N TYR A 493 -21.74 -7.20 -5.54
CA TYR A 493 -22.58 -7.36 -6.74
C TYR A 493 -22.51 -8.78 -7.32
N CYS A 494 -23.51 -9.20 -8.11
CA CYS A 494 -23.47 -10.37 -9.01
C CYS A 494 -23.85 -9.96 -10.45
N GLU A 495 -23.24 -10.57 -11.48
CA GLU A 495 -23.81 -10.63 -12.83
C GLU A 495 -24.18 -12.07 -13.24
N THR A 496 -23.48 -13.11 -12.77
CA THR A 496 -23.89 -14.51 -12.93
C THR A 496 -23.67 -15.39 -11.68
N ARG A 497 -24.05 -16.66 -11.80
CA ARG A 497 -24.54 -17.57 -10.75
C ARG A 497 -23.44 -18.14 -9.84
N ASP A 498 -22.68 -17.31 -9.14
CA ASP A 498 -21.65 -17.79 -8.21
C ASP A 498 -22.20 -18.13 -6.82
N GLY A 499 -22.75 -19.35 -6.70
CA GLY A 499 -22.71 -20.17 -5.48
C GLY A 499 -23.19 -19.58 -4.14
N GLY A 500 -23.87 -18.43 -4.13
CA GLY A 500 -24.44 -17.77 -2.94
C GLY A 500 -23.54 -16.75 -2.24
N ASN A 501 -22.46 -16.27 -2.86
CA ASN A 501 -21.46 -15.42 -2.16
C ASN A 501 -21.40 -13.96 -2.62
N CYS A 502 -21.91 -13.69 -3.82
CA CYS A 502 -22.24 -12.35 -4.30
C CYS A 502 -23.70 -11.99 -3.94
N ASP A 503 -24.14 -10.76 -4.22
CA ASP A 503 -25.53 -10.34 -3.98
C ASP A 503 -26.17 -9.60 -5.17
N SER A 504 -27.31 -10.09 -5.65
CA SER A 504 -28.02 -9.53 -6.82
C SER A 504 -28.90 -8.32 -6.49
N ARG A 505 -28.94 -7.87 -5.24
CA ARG A 505 -29.74 -6.70 -4.85
C ARG A 505 -29.16 -5.38 -5.32
N ASN A 506 -27.87 -5.33 -5.60
CA ASN A 506 -27.25 -4.16 -6.23
C ASN A 506 -27.52 -4.16 -7.74
N PRO A 507 -28.24 -3.17 -8.28
CA PRO A 507 -28.44 -3.07 -9.72
C PRO A 507 -27.12 -2.76 -10.44
N VAL A 508 -26.94 -3.36 -11.61
CA VAL A 508 -25.75 -3.15 -12.46
C VAL A 508 -25.58 -1.66 -12.77
N GLY A 509 -24.37 -1.14 -12.52
CA GLY A 509 -24.00 0.25 -12.82
C GLY A 509 -24.56 1.29 -11.85
N GLU A 510 -25.29 0.88 -10.79
CA GLU A 510 -25.84 1.83 -9.82
C GLU A 510 -25.01 1.87 -8.52
N PRO A 511 -24.47 3.05 -8.13
CA PRO A 511 -23.79 3.18 -6.86
C PRO A 511 -24.77 3.02 -5.70
N GLN A 512 -24.26 2.51 -4.57
CA GLN A 512 -25.01 2.40 -3.33
C GLN A 512 -24.87 3.65 -2.47
N ASP A 513 -25.81 3.84 -1.55
CA ASP A 513 -25.85 5.01 -0.68
C ASP A 513 -26.70 4.74 0.55
N PHE A 514 -26.41 5.44 1.65
CA PHE A 514 -27.08 5.32 2.93
C PHE A 514 -26.75 6.53 3.82
N SER A 515 -27.47 6.70 4.92
CA SER A 515 -27.20 7.74 5.91
C SER A 515 -26.38 7.20 7.08
N VAL A 516 -25.37 7.96 7.52
CA VAL A 516 -24.69 7.75 8.80
C VAL A 516 -25.33 8.66 9.83
N ILE A 517 -25.68 8.13 10.99
CA ILE A 517 -26.33 8.84 12.09
C ILE A 517 -25.46 8.74 13.34
N LEU A 518 -25.21 9.87 13.99
CA LEU A 518 -24.59 9.94 15.31
C LEU A 518 -25.64 10.36 16.34
N SER A 519 -25.59 9.77 17.53
CA SER A 519 -26.48 10.11 18.66
C SER A 519 -25.67 10.43 19.91
N ASP A 520 -26.11 11.40 20.71
CA ASP A 520 -25.43 11.83 21.93
C ASP A 520 -26.19 11.47 23.23
N GLY A 521 -25.55 11.70 24.38
CA GLY A 521 -26.13 11.41 25.69
C GLY A 521 -27.30 12.32 26.11
N ARG A 522 -27.57 13.39 25.36
CA ARG A 522 -28.73 14.28 25.55
C ARG A 522 -29.94 13.80 24.74
N GLY A 523 -29.78 12.75 23.94
CA GLY A 523 -30.80 12.22 23.05
C GLY A 523 -30.90 12.99 21.73
N ALA A 524 -29.94 13.87 21.41
CA ALA A 524 -29.87 14.49 20.10
C ALA A 524 -29.28 13.49 19.08
N SER A 525 -29.69 13.63 17.82
CA SER A 525 -29.15 12.85 16.71
C SER A 525 -28.98 13.73 15.48
N ALA A 526 -27.90 13.51 14.73
CA ALA A 526 -27.63 14.18 13.45
C ALA A 526 -27.26 13.13 12.40
N SER A 527 -27.53 13.44 11.13
CA SER A 527 -27.40 12.50 10.01
C SER A 527 -26.63 13.12 8.86
N ALA A 528 -25.78 12.33 8.21
CA ALA A 528 -25.03 12.70 7.02
C ALA A 528 -25.15 11.60 5.96
N ARG A 529 -25.48 11.99 4.73
CA ARG A 529 -25.60 11.06 3.60
C ARG A 529 -24.22 10.74 3.03
N VAL A 530 -23.91 9.46 2.82
CA VAL A 530 -22.57 9.02 2.38
C VAL A 530 -22.18 9.64 1.04
N SER A 531 -23.08 9.66 0.05
CA SER A 531 -22.77 10.17 -1.29
C SER A 531 -22.45 11.67 -1.35
N ASP A 532 -22.75 12.42 -0.29
CA ASP A 532 -22.42 13.86 -0.21
C ASP A 532 -20.92 14.06 0.07
N TYR A 533 -20.24 13.05 0.62
CA TYR A 533 -18.83 13.11 1.04
C TYR A 533 -17.92 12.07 0.38
N SER A 534 -18.46 11.09 -0.34
CA SER A 534 -17.65 10.03 -0.96
C SER A 534 -18.26 9.45 -2.23
N THR A 535 -17.40 8.97 -3.12
CA THR A 535 -17.72 8.13 -4.29
C THR A 535 -17.37 6.66 -4.10
N ALA A 536 -16.89 6.26 -2.90
CA ALA A 536 -16.36 4.92 -2.61
C ALA A 536 -17.35 3.76 -2.86
N LEU A 537 -18.66 4.04 -2.89
CA LEU A 537 -19.73 3.06 -3.09
C LEU A 537 -20.14 2.93 -4.58
N TYR A 538 -19.20 3.09 -5.50
CA TYR A 538 -19.44 2.85 -6.92
C TYR A 538 -19.73 1.36 -7.19
N TYR A 539 -20.56 1.10 -8.19
CA TYR A 539 -20.69 -0.24 -8.75
C TYR A 539 -19.45 -0.54 -9.61
N PRO A 540 -18.66 -1.59 -9.33
CA PRO A 540 -17.42 -1.83 -10.06
C PRO A 540 -17.64 -1.94 -11.58
N PRO A 541 -16.92 -1.13 -12.39
CA PRO A 541 -17.05 -1.15 -13.84
C PRO A 541 -16.37 -2.39 -14.44
N SER A 542 -16.53 -2.60 -15.76
CA SER A 542 -16.15 -3.80 -16.54
C SER A 542 -17.17 -4.93 -16.54
N GLN A 543 -16.96 -5.97 -17.35
CA GLN A 543 -17.77 -7.20 -17.35
C GLN A 543 -17.26 -8.19 -16.29
N GLU A 544 -18.15 -9.07 -15.82
CA GLU A 544 -17.79 -10.18 -14.94
C GLU A 544 -16.72 -11.10 -15.55
N PHE A 545 -15.94 -11.73 -14.67
CA PHE A 545 -14.99 -12.78 -15.07
C PHE A 545 -15.67 -13.93 -15.82
N TYR A 546 -15.30 -14.11 -17.09
CA TYR A 546 -15.74 -15.27 -17.88
C TYR A 546 -14.66 -16.38 -17.84
N PHE A 547 -14.91 -17.44 -17.06
CA PHE A 547 -14.01 -18.59 -16.88
C PHE A 547 -14.32 -19.83 -17.73
N PRO A 548 -13.99 -19.87 -19.03
CA PRO A 548 -13.83 -21.16 -19.70
C PRO A 548 -12.39 -21.51 -20.06
N SER A 549 -11.38 -20.67 -19.80
CA SER A 549 -9.99 -21.01 -20.13
C SER A 549 -8.94 -20.38 -19.22
N PRO A 550 -7.84 -21.09 -18.92
CA PRO A 550 -6.67 -20.50 -18.27
C PRO A 550 -6.16 -19.30 -19.10
N GLY A 551 -6.07 -18.12 -18.49
CA GLY A 551 -5.63 -16.88 -19.15
C GLY A 551 -6.75 -16.02 -19.75
N ILE A 552 -8.01 -16.20 -19.32
CA ILE A 552 -9.10 -15.25 -19.56
C ILE A 552 -9.52 -14.70 -18.20
N GLU A 553 -9.24 -13.43 -17.94
CA GLU A 553 -9.44 -12.78 -16.64
C GLU A 553 -10.33 -11.53 -16.85
N GLY A 554 -11.57 -11.54 -16.34
CA GLY A 554 -12.50 -10.40 -16.45
C GLY A 554 -12.26 -9.31 -15.42
N GLY A 555 -13.13 -8.28 -15.43
CA GLY A 555 -12.70 -6.91 -15.10
C GLY A 555 -13.38 -6.22 -13.92
N GLN A 556 -14.43 -6.77 -13.31
CA GLN A 556 -15.01 -6.14 -12.10
C GLN A 556 -14.21 -6.52 -10.85
N LYS A 557 -13.77 -5.53 -10.08
CA LYS A 557 -12.90 -5.72 -8.91
C LYS A 557 -13.54 -5.11 -7.67
N ILE A 558 -13.83 -5.95 -6.68
CA ILE A 558 -14.33 -5.48 -5.37
C ILE A 558 -13.13 -5.05 -4.53
N ILE A 559 -13.03 -3.76 -4.25
CA ILE A 559 -12.06 -3.16 -3.33
C ILE A 559 -12.83 -2.39 -2.24
N LEU A 560 -12.37 -2.42 -0.98
CA LEU A 560 -13.03 -1.68 0.10
C LEU A 560 -12.47 -0.27 0.23
N ASN A 561 -13.09 0.70 -0.42
CA ASN A 561 -12.66 2.09 -0.40
C ASN A 561 -13.10 2.82 0.87
N THR A 562 -12.28 3.78 1.28
CA THR A 562 -12.52 4.55 2.50
C THR A 562 -13.58 5.63 2.27
N VAL A 563 -14.67 5.56 3.03
CA VAL A 563 -15.63 6.65 3.21
C VAL A 563 -15.16 7.52 4.37
N ARG A 564 -15.25 8.84 4.22
CA ARG A 564 -14.90 9.84 5.24
C ARG A 564 -16.03 10.84 5.34
N ILE A 565 -16.48 11.12 6.56
CA ILE A 565 -17.49 12.15 6.82
C ILE A 565 -16.99 13.03 7.96
N PRO A 566 -16.85 14.36 7.75
CA PRO A 566 -16.40 15.26 8.81
C PRO A 566 -17.42 15.33 9.93
N LEU A 567 -16.97 15.47 11.19
CA LEU A 567 -17.86 15.65 12.34
C LEU A 567 -18.67 16.95 12.23
N SER A 568 -18.20 17.93 11.46
CA SER A 568 -18.96 19.14 11.13
C SER A 568 -20.20 18.87 10.26
N ALA A 569 -20.37 17.66 9.72
CA ALA A 569 -21.61 17.24 9.06
C ALA A 569 -22.73 16.89 10.04
N PHE A 570 -22.43 16.80 11.34
CA PHE A 570 -23.33 16.32 12.39
C PHE A 570 -23.65 17.44 13.39
N ASP A 571 -24.39 18.44 12.93
CA ASP A 571 -24.72 19.64 13.72
C ASP A 571 -25.55 19.34 14.98
N GLY A 572 -25.29 20.10 16.05
CA GLY A 572 -26.11 20.10 17.27
C GLY A 572 -25.84 18.94 18.24
N LEU A 573 -24.79 18.14 18.01
CA LEU A 573 -24.39 17.06 18.91
C LEU A 573 -23.38 17.51 19.98
N ASP A 574 -23.49 16.91 21.17
CA ASP A 574 -22.44 16.96 22.19
C ASP A 574 -21.35 15.94 21.87
N LEU A 575 -20.29 16.37 21.17
CA LEU A 575 -19.17 15.51 20.79
C LEU A 575 -18.40 14.94 21.99
N ALA A 576 -18.57 15.48 23.20
CA ALA A 576 -17.96 14.93 24.40
C ALA A 576 -18.69 13.66 24.91
N ASP A 577 -19.87 13.35 24.38
CA ASP A 577 -20.71 12.26 24.86
C ASP A 577 -21.50 11.58 23.72
N ILE A 578 -20.81 11.15 22.66
CA ILE A 578 -21.42 10.38 21.58
C ILE A 578 -21.68 8.94 22.03
N ARG A 579 -22.91 8.48 21.82
CA ARG A 579 -23.45 7.20 22.32
C ARG A 579 -23.45 6.11 21.29
N ALA A 580 -23.62 6.42 20.00
CA ALA A 580 -23.59 5.40 18.97
C ALA A 580 -23.35 5.99 17.58
N VAL A 581 -22.90 5.09 16.70
CA VAL A 581 -22.92 5.24 15.25
C VAL A 581 -23.99 4.31 14.69
N GLU A 582 -24.84 4.82 13.82
CA GLU A 582 -25.85 4.03 13.11
C GLU A 582 -25.73 4.25 11.60
N PHE A 583 -25.84 3.17 10.83
CA PHE A 583 -26.00 3.20 9.38
C PHE A 583 -27.45 2.90 9.05
N ALA A 584 -28.12 3.88 8.47
CA ALA A 584 -29.48 3.80 7.99
C ALA A 584 -29.50 3.57 6.48
N PHE A 585 -29.86 2.37 6.04
CA PHE A 585 -29.91 1.99 4.62
C PHE A 585 -31.18 2.53 3.96
N ASP A 586 -31.34 3.85 3.98
CA ASP A 586 -32.58 4.56 3.67
C ASP A 586 -32.59 5.27 2.31
N GLN A 587 -31.44 5.34 1.64
CA GLN A 587 -31.31 6.01 0.34
C GLN A 587 -31.61 5.11 -0.85
N ARG A 588 -31.55 3.79 -0.68
CA ARG A 588 -31.85 2.77 -1.70
C ARG A 588 -32.81 1.73 -1.14
N PRO A 589 -33.81 1.27 -1.91
CA PRO A 589 -34.81 0.31 -1.44
C PRO A 589 -34.21 -1.07 -1.12
N GLN A 590 -33.08 -1.40 -1.75
CA GLN A 590 -32.33 -2.62 -1.54
C GLN A 590 -30.86 -2.37 -1.86
N GLY A 591 -29.99 -3.24 -1.36
CA GLY A 591 -28.58 -3.22 -1.68
C GLY A 591 -27.79 -4.21 -0.84
N ALA A 592 -26.50 -4.32 -1.12
CA ALA A 592 -25.59 -5.22 -0.42
C ALA A 592 -24.19 -4.61 -0.32
N LEU A 593 -23.60 -4.64 0.87
CA LEU A 593 -22.31 -4.03 1.13
C LEU A 593 -21.38 -4.97 1.88
N LEU A 594 -20.10 -4.73 1.67
CA LEU A 594 -19.01 -5.21 2.50
C LEU A 594 -18.48 -4.03 3.31
N LEU A 595 -18.25 -4.21 4.61
CA LEU A 595 -17.83 -3.11 5.49
C LEU A 595 -16.81 -3.55 6.54
N THR A 596 -15.82 -2.71 6.81
CA THR A 596 -14.84 -2.88 7.89
C THR A 596 -14.30 -1.52 8.33
N ASP A 597 -13.44 -1.50 9.35
CA ASP A 597 -12.68 -0.31 9.77
C ASP A 597 -13.51 0.92 10.18
N LEU A 598 -14.62 0.74 10.90
CA LEU A 598 -15.36 1.88 11.46
C LEU A 598 -14.56 2.53 12.58
N ALA A 599 -14.16 3.79 12.40
CA ALA A 599 -13.34 4.52 13.34
C ALA A 599 -13.55 6.04 13.26
N PHE A 600 -13.11 6.75 14.29
CA PHE A 600 -12.98 8.22 14.28
C PHE A 600 -11.51 8.60 14.14
N PHE A 601 -11.22 9.63 13.35
CA PHE A 601 -9.86 10.07 13.04
C PHE A 601 -9.69 11.57 13.28
N SER A 602 -8.52 11.98 13.79
CA SER A 602 -8.18 13.39 14.03
C SER A 602 -7.68 14.08 12.75
N ASP A 603 -7.21 13.27 11.80
CA ASP A 603 -6.64 13.63 10.52
C ASP A 603 -7.35 12.85 9.40
N GLY A 604 -6.93 13.03 8.16
CA GLY A 604 -7.46 12.23 7.04
C GLY A 604 -8.93 12.44 6.71
N ILE A 605 -9.49 13.62 7.02
CA ILE A 605 -10.88 13.99 6.74
C ILE A 605 -10.90 15.27 5.90
N SER A 606 -11.37 15.17 4.65
CA SER A 606 -11.61 16.31 3.76
C SER A 606 -13.10 16.68 3.71
N THR A 607 -13.38 17.94 3.38
CA THR A 607 -14.72 18.40 2.96
C THR A 607 -14.94 18.28 1.45
N VAL A 608 -13.92 17.84 0.71
CA VAL A 608 -13.92 17.62 -0.74
C VAL A 608 -14.14 16.13 -1.00
N LYS A 609 -15.11 15.85 -1.87
CA LYS A 609 -15.58 14.52 -2.26
C LYS A 609 -14.58 13.75 -3.12
#